data_AF-A0A7X7V576-F1
#
_entry.id   AF-A0A7X7V576-F1
#
_cell.length_a   1.000
_cell.length_b   1.000
_cell.length_c   1.000
_cell.angle_alpha   90.00
_cell.angle_beta   90.00
_cell.angle_gamma   90.00
#
_symmetry.space_group_name_H-M   'P 1'
#
loop_
_entity.id
_entity.type
_entity.pdbx_description
1 polymer ?
#
loop_
_entity_poly.entity_id
_entity_poly.type
_entity_poly.pdbx_seq_one_letter_code
_entity_poly.pdbx_strand_id
1 'polypeptide(L)'
;EHGNPGNERHLVGAEVLLPREILRGGLRLVDSPGIGGIDSSTALSTLSALSSAHAVLLVTDASQELTEPEMQLLRHAMRISPNIAGVLAKTDLYPDWREIERIDRRHLRDVGEMPLFPVSSDLRLLAASEQSRELNTESGFPSLVAHLRNDVLARAESINVRSAVHDLTFVTEQMTVSIRSELNAILHPEDTPRLIAELEHAKARAEQFRSRTSKWQVALSDGVADLISDMEHDLRDRLRRVQREAEQAIDEGDPGPIWDQISEWIDQRVAAAISETFVWTDERSRWLTEEVAELFVADEIALPQIEVGKTDGLLDPVEELPSFNPDVLSAGEKIYIGVRGSYGGVLMVGLATGLIGLSLINPISLLAGVLVGRRAYKEDMNSRLMRRRFEAKNIVRRYIEEVTFQVSKELKDRLRRVQRTARDHFGSIADELHRSLSEAVLAAKQAAGSYTEEREKRAQLLQAQVRQIEHLRVNLPALAPVRPQEVVGR
;
A
#
# COMPACT_ATOMS: atom_id res chain seq x y z
N GLU A 1 -24.88 -8.30 6.49
CA GLU A 1 -25.14 -7.56 5.23
C GLU A 1 -26.61 -7.16 4.98
N HIS A 2 -27.50 -7.13 5.97
CA HIS A 2 -28.94 -6.83 5.73
C HIS A 2 -29.24 -5.40 5.19
N GLY A 3 -28.28 -4.48 5.19
CA GLY A 3 -28.49 -3.07 4.82
C GLY A 3 -27.85 -2.61 3.50
N ASN A 4 -27.02 -3.44 2.85
CA ASN A 4 -26.30 -3.10 1.61
C ASN A 4 -25.79 -4.38 0.91
N PRO A 5 -26.68 -5.27 0.43
CA PRO A 5 -26.27 -6.49 -0.27
C PRO A 5 -25.45 -6.14 -1.52
N GLY A 6 -24.36 -6.87 -1.77
CA GLY A 6 -23.50 -6.65 -2.94
C GLY A 6 -22.81 -5.28 -2.99
N ASN A 7 -22.74 -4.57 -1.85
CA ASN A 7 -22.20 -3.21 -1.77
C ASN A 7 -22.76 -2.21 -2.82
N GLU A 8 -24.06 -2.27 -3.14
CA GLU A 8 -24.71 -1.36 -4.11
C GLU A 8 -24.44 0.13 -3.86
N ARG A 9 -24.19 0.51 -2.61
CA ARG A 9 -23.86 1.89 -2.22
C ARG A 9 -22.39 2.26 -2.38
N HIS A 10 -21.55 1.36 -2.90
CA HIS A 10 -20.11 1.52 -3.06
C HIS A 10 -19.45 2.07 -1.78
N LEU A 11 -19.82 1.49 -0.62
CA LEU A 11 -19.22 1.86 0.65
C LEU A 11 -17.76 1.39 0.66
N VAL A 12 -16.88 2.36 0.84
CA VAL A 12 -15.43 2.14 0.84
C VAL A 12 -14.95 1.75 2.25
N GLY A 13 -15.68 2.15 3.29
CA GLY A 13 -15.52 1.68 4.67
C GLY A 13 -16.37 2.50 5.65
N ALA A 14 -16.15 2.28 6.95
CA ALA A 14 -16.88 2.94 8.02
C ALA A 14 -15.94 3.47 9.11
N GLU A 15 -16.17 4.69 9.57
CA GLU A 15 -15.49 5.25 10.73
C GLU A 15 -16.41 5.23 11.94
N VAL A 16 -15.95 4.65 13.04
CA VAL A 16 -16.73 4.51 14.28
C VAL A 16 -15.96 5.13 15.43
N LEU A 17 -16.59 6.11 16.09
CA LEU A 17 -16.04 6.73 17.30
C LEU A 17 -16.59 6.04 18.55
N LEU A 18 -15.69 5.58 19.42
CA LEU A 18 -16.04 4.86 20.65
C LEU A 18 -15.41 5.56 21.88
N PRO A 19 -16.17 5.80 22.96
CA PRO A 19 -15.65 6.41 24.19
C PRO A 19 -14.89 5.37 25.03
N ARG A 20 -13.73 4.92 24.55
CA ARG A 20 -12.88 3.93 25.22
C ARG A 20 -11.57 4.54 25.66
N GLU A 21 -11.14 4.28 26.90
CA GLU A 21 -9.89 4.79 27.47
C GLU A 21 -8.65 4.42 26.63
N ILE A 22 -8.66 3.26 25.98
CA ILE A 22 -7.53 2.85 25.10
C ILE A 22 -7.39 3.73 23.86
N LEU A 23 -8.48 4.35 23.38
CA LEU A 23 -8.50 5.20 22.20
C LEU A 23 -8.22 6.67 22.55
N ARG A 24 -8.32 7.05 23.83
CA ARG A 24 -8.12 8.43 24.30
C ARG A 24 -6.72 8.97 24.00
N GLY A 25 -5.72 8.10 23.92
CA GLY A 25 -4.35 8.45 23.55
C GLY A 25 -4.12 8.70 22.06
N GLY A 26 -5.17 8.71 21.22
CA GLY A 26 -5.03 8.88 19.77
C GLY A 26 -4.82 7.57 19.00
N LEU A 27 -4.99 6.42 19.65
CA LEU A 27 -4.95 5.12 18.98
C LEU A 27 -6.17 4.97 18.05
N ARG A 28 -5.91 4.71 16.76
CA ARG A 28 -6.92 4.34 15.76
C ARG A 28 -6.70 2.88 15.37
N LEU A 29 -7.75 2.07 15.45
CA LEU A 29 -7.74 0.69 15.00
C LEU A 29 -8.44 0.62 13.64
N VAL A 30 -7.79 -0.01 12.67
CA VAL A 30 -8.35 -0.28 11.35
C VAL A 30 -8.55 -1.78 11.25
N ASP A 31 -9.80 -2.21 11.17
CA ASP A 31 -10.15 -3.61 10.95
C ASP A 31 -10.17 -3.87 9.44
N SER A 32 -9.27 -4.74 8.96
CA SER A 32 -9.17 -5.09 7.55
C SER A 32 -9.89 -6.42 7.28
N PRO A 33 -10.54 -6.58 6.11
CA PRO A 33 -11.07 -7.87 5.70
C PRO A 33 -9.96 -8.94 5.65
N GLY A 34 -10.32 -10.19 5.90
CA GLY A 34 -9.36 -11.29 6.03
C GLY A 34 -8.65 -11.65 4.72
N ILE A 35 -7.35 -11.90 4.82
CA ILE A 35 -6.42 -12.17 3.70
C ILE A 35 -6.53 -13.57 3.08
N GLY A 36 -7.45 -14.42 3.57
CA GLY A 36 -7.72 -15.77 3.05
C GLY A 36 -9.07 -15.91 2.33
N GLY A 37 -9.79 -14.80 2.11
CA GLY A 37 -10.96 -14.77 1.25
C GLY A 37 -10.56 -14.81 -0.22
N ILE A 38 -11.41 -15.38 -1.06
CA ILE A 38 -11.23 -15.66 -2.50
C ILE A 38 -11.00 -14.36 -3.33
N ASP A 39 -11.08 -13.18 -2.73
CA ASP A 39 -11.12 -11.91 -3.44
C ASP A 39 -9.81 -11.11 -3.39
N SER A 40 -9.18 -10.98 -4.56
CA SER A 40 -7.98 -10.17 -4.81
C SER A 40 -8.13 -8.68 -4.45
N SER A 41 -9.37 -8.17 -4.32
CA SER A 41 -9.70 -6.82 -3.86
C SER A 41 -9.33 -6.56 -2.39
N THR A 42 -9.34 -7.60 -1.55
CA THR A 42 -9.04 -7.53 -0.12
C THR A 42 -7.55 -7.28 0.14
N ALA A 43 -6.68 -7.79 -0.73
CA ALA A 43 -5.24 -7.66 -0.60
C ALA A 43 -4.77 -6.19 -0.74
N LEU A 44 -5.29 -5.46 -1.74
CA LEU A 44 -4.94 -4.06 -1.96
C LEU A 44 -5.42 -3.13 -0.85
N SER A 45 -6.65 -3.30 -0.39
CA SER A 45 -7.19 -2.54 0.74
C SER A 45 -6.35 -2.76 2.00
N THR A 46 -5.95 -4.01 2.25
CA THR A 46 -5.06 -4.35 3.36
C THR A 46 -3.69 -3.68 3.19
N LEU A 47 -3.05 -3.78 2.02
CA LEU A 47 -1.75 -3.14 1.77
C LEU A 47 -1.79 -1.61 1.86
N SER A 48 -2.87 -0.99 1.39
CA SER A 48 -3.08 0.46 1.52
C SER A 48 -3.15 0.86 2.98
N ALA A 49 -3.91 0.12 3.80
CA ALA A 49 -3.97 0.32 5.24
C ALA A 49 -2.60 0.06 5.92
N LEU A 50 -1.82 -0.93 5.45
CA LEU A 50 -0.47 -1.20 5.96
C LEU A 50 0.48 -0.02 5.74
N SER A 51 0.35 0.70 4.62
CA SER A 51 1.23 1.83 4.28
C SER A 51 1.00 3.09 5.12
N SER A 52 -0.22 3.29 5.64
CA SER A 52 -0.54 4.43 6.51
C SER A 52 -0.45 4.07 8.01
N ALA A 53 -0.31 2.79 8.34
CA ALA A 53 -0.29 2.30 9.70
C ALA A 53 1.10 2.43 10.35
N HIS A 54 1.13 3.03 11.55
CA HIS A 54 2.34 3.07 12.38
C HIS A 54 2.71 1.71 12.99
N ALA A 55 1.75 0.79 13.05
CA ALA A 55 1.96 -0.58 13.48
C ALA A 55 0.90 -1.51 12.88
N VAL A 56 1.29 -2.77 12.73
CA VAL A 56 0.47 -3.83 12.13
C VAL A 56 0.31 -4.97 13.13
N LEU A 57 -0.93 -5.40 13.35
CA LEU A 57 -1.23 -6.60 14.13
C LEU A 57 -1.63 -7.72 13.16
N LEU A 58 -0.76 -8.71 12.98
CA LEU A 58 -1.10 -9.90 12.22
C LEU A 58 -1.82 -10.88 13.15
N VAL A 59 -3.11 -11.09 12.92
CA VAL A 59 -3.92 -12.02 13.72
C VAL A 59 -4.05 -13.34 12.99
N THR A 60 -3.55 -14.41 13.61
CA THR A 60 -3.74 -15.79 13.15
C THR A 60 -4.28 -16.61 14.33
N ASP A 61 -4.99 -17.71 14.06
CA ASP A 61 -5.52 -18.54 15.15
C ASP A 61 -4.61 -19.71 15.51
N ALA A 62 -4.77 -20.23 16.72
CA ALA A 62 -3.95 -21.31 17.23
C ALA A 62 -4.30 -22.70 16.67
N SER A 63 -5.04 -22.78 15.55
CA SER A 63 -5.47 -24.06 14.98
C SER A 63 -4.39 -24.74 14.15
N GLN A 64 -3.51 -23.95 13.53
CA GLN A 64 -2.46 -24.42 12.64
C GLN A 64 -1.28 -23.45 12.62
N GLU A 65 -0.16 -23.91 12.06
CA GLU A 65 1.03 -23.09 11.82
C GLU A 65 0.78 -22.02 10.74
N LEU A 66 1.57 -20.94 10.77
CA LEU A 66 1.55 -19.90 9.74
C LEU A 66 1.67 -20.50 8.34
N THR A 67 0.71 -20.16 7.49
CA THR A 67 0.67 -20.58 6.08
C THR A 67 1.65 -19.77 5.22
N GLU A 68 2.02 -20.31 4.06
CA GLU A 68 2.92 -19.58 3.13
C GLU A 68 2.34 -18.23 2.66
N PRO A 69 1.02 -18.08 2.36
CA PRO A 69 0.44 -16.77 2.06
C PRO A 69 0.54 -15.77 3.22
N GLU A 70 0.29 -16.20 4.46
CA GLU A 70 0.46 -15.35 5.65
C GLU A 70 1.92 -14.93 5.83
N MET A 71 2.87 -15.85 5.58
CA MET A 71 4.29 -15.57 5.64
C MET A 71 4.73 -14.58 4.55
N GLN A 72 4.20 -14.70 3.33
CA GLN A 72 4.47 -13.75 2.25
C GLN A 72 3.93 -12.36 2.57
N LEU A 73 2.70 -12.26 3.10
CA LEU A 73 2.17 -10.99 3.55
C LEU A 73 3.04 -10.39 4.66
N LEU A 74 3.49 -11.21 5.62
CA LEU A 74 4.35 -10.73 6.69
C LEU A 74 5.66 -10.18 6.14
N ARG A 75 6.32 -10.89 5.22
CA ARG A 75 7.52 -10.39 4.52
C ARG A 75 7.27 -9.04 3.85
N HIS A 76 6.11 -8.85 3.22
CA HIS A 76 5.74 -7.58 2.60
C HIS A 76 5.49 -6.49 3.63
N ALA A 77 4.71 -6.80 4.68
CA ALA A 77 4.41 -5.87 5.75
C ALA A 77 5.70 -5.39 6.43
N MET A 78 6.67 -6.30 6.69
CA MET A 78 7.95 -5.97 7.34
C MET A 78 8.83 -5.02 6.51
N ARG A 79 8.65 -4.97 5.19
CA ARG A 79 9.33 -4.00 4.33
C ARG A 79 8.71 -2.60 4.39
N ILE A 80 7.41 -2.52 4.68
CA ILE A 80 6.67 -1.25 4.71
C ILE A 80 6.60 -0.66 6.12
N SER A 81 6.26 -1.48 7.11
CA SER A 81 6.01 -1.05 8.49
C SER A 81 7.10 -1.56 9.43
N PRO A 82 7.76 -0.67 10.20
CA PRO A 82 8.81 -1.05 11.12
C PRO A 82 8.29 -1.70 12.42
N ASN A 83 6.99 -1.60 12.71
CA ASN A 83 6.39 -2.13 13.95
C ASN A 83 5.31 -3.16 13.61
N ILE A 84 5.68 -4.43 13.65
CA ILE A 84 4.74 -5.53 13.42
C ILE A 84 4.70 -6.41 14.66
N ALA A 85 3.51 -6.86 15.03
CA ALA A 85 3.31 -7.84 16.07
C ALA A 85 2.35 -8.93 15.60
N GLY A 86 2.70 -10.17 15.90
CA GLY A 86 1.81 -11.31 15.72
C GLY A 86 0.88 -11.46 16.91
N VAL A 87 -0.35 -11.84 16.64
CA VAL A 87 -1.36 -12.18 17.65
C VAL A 87 -1.87 -13.58 17.35
N LEU A 88 -1.57 -14.52 18.23
CA LEU A 88 -2.04 -15.89 18.15
C LEU A 88 -3.36 -16.01 18.94
N ALA A 89 -4.47 -15.97 18.23
CA ALA A 89 -5.82 -15.95 18.80
C ALA A 89 -6.35 -17.35 19.13
N LYS A 90 -7.46 -17.40 19.88
CA LYS A 90 -8.21 -18.63 20.23
C LYS A 90 -7.40 -19.65 21.07
N THR A 91 -6.50 -19.18 21.92
CA THR A 91 -5.70 -20.04 22.83
C THR A 91 -6.54 -20.82 23.84
N ASP A 92 -7.77 -20.39 24.09
CA ASP A 92 -8.77 -21.09 24.91
C ASP A 92 -9.36 -22.33 24.23
N LEU A 93 -9.39 -22.36 22.90
CA LEU A 93 -10.03 -23.44 22.13
C LEU A 93 -9.07 -24.60 21.81
N TYR A 94 -7.78 -24.31 21.67
CA TYR A 94 -6.78 -25.27 21.18
C TYR A 94 -5.76 -25.63 22.28
N PRO A 95 -5.84 -26.80 22.93
CA PRO A 95 -4.95 -27.16 24.04
C PRO A 95 -3.45 -27.13 23.70
N ASP A 96 -3.11 -27.48 22.46
CA ASP A 96 -1.75 -27.57 21.96
C ASP A 96 -1.23 -26.24 21.34
N TRP A 97 -1.90 -25.11 21.61
CA TRP A 97 -1.53 -23.80 21.07
C TRP A 97 -0.08 -23.41 21.34
N ARG A 98 0.51 -23.88 22.44
CA ARG A 98 1.92 -23.63 22.80
C ARG A 98 2.90 -24.26 21.81
N GLU A 99 2.54 -25.40 21.23
CA GLU A 99 3.38 -26.04 20.22
C GLU A 99 3.32 -25.27 18.90
N ILE A 100 2.12 -24.82 18.49
CA ILE A 100 1.93 -23.93 17.34
C ILE A 100 2.73 -22.64 17.53
N GLU A 101 2.60 -21.97 18.68
CA GLU A 101 3.38 -20.77 19.01
C GLU A 101 4.89 -21.01 18.87
N ARG A 102 5.38 -22.16 19.33
CA ARG A 102 6.80 -22.53 19.26
C ARG A 102 7.26 -22.75 17.81
N ILE A 103 6.39 -23.27 16.94
CA ILE A 103 6.68 -23.47 15.52
C ILE A 103 6.63 -22.14 14.77
N ASP A 104 5.60 -21.33 14.99
CA ASP A 104 5.49 -20.00 14.39
C ASP A 104 6.66 -19.11 14.78
N ARG A 105 7.06 -19.08 16.06
CA ARG A 105 8.26 -18.36 16.49
C ARG A 105 9.53 -18.83 15.76
N ARG A 106 9.59 -20.07 15.29
CA ARG A 106 10.71 -20.57 14.47
C ARG A 106 10.60 -20.02 13.06
N HIS A 107 9.43 -20.13 12.41
CA HIS A 107 9.21 -19.58 11.08
C HIS A 107 9.46 -18.06 11.03
N LEU A 108 9.06 -17.34 12.07
CA LEU A 108 9.27 -15.90 12.19
C LEU A 108 10.75 -15.51 12.28
N ARG A 109 11.60 -16.31 12.94
CA ARG A 109 13.04 -16.01 13.05
C ARG A 109 13.73 -15.91 11.69
N ASP A 110 13.23 -16.63 10.68
CA ASP A 110 13.79 -16.62 9.33
C ASP A 110 13.43 -15.34 8.55
N VAL A 111 12.41 -14.59 9.00
CA VAL A 111 11.94 -13.35 8.38
C VAL A 111 12.33 -12.10 9.19
N GLY A 112 12.36 -12.22 10.51
CA GLY A 112 12.89 -11.21 11.42
C GLY A 112 12.33 -11.34 12.84
N GLU A 113 12.95 -10.65 13.80
CA GLU A 113 12.46 -10.68 15.19
C GLU A 113 11.15 -9.89 15.31
N MET A 114 10.04 -10.63 15.51
CA MET A 114 8.70 -10.07 15.71
C MET A 114 8.12 -10.57 17.04
N PRO A 115 7.54 -9.69 17.88
CA PRO A 115 6.80 -10.13 19.06
C PRO A 115 5.54 -10.91 18.65
N LEU A 116 5.30 -12.05 19.31
CA LEU A 116 4.11 -12.88 19.14
C LEU A 116 3.37 -12.94 20.48
N PHE A 117 2.09 -12.53 20.47
CA PHE A 117 1.23 -12.45 21.64
C PHE A 117 0.11 -13.50 21.57
N PRO A 118 0.19 -14.59 22.36
CA PRO A 118 -0.93 -15.52 22.52
C PRO A 118 -2.06 -14.85 23.30
N VAL A 119 -3.27 -14.87 22.75
CA VAL A 119 -4.44 -14.24 23.36
C VAL A 119 -5.71 -15.08 23.26
N SER A 120 -6.66 -14.82 24.15
CA SER A 120 -8.03 -15.30 24.07
C SER A 120 -9.00 -14.13 24.22
N SER A 121 -9.70 -13.80 23.15
CA SER A 121 -10.71 -12.74 23.14
C SER A 121 -11.90 -13.08 24.04
N ASP A 122 -12.31 -14.35 24.09
CA ASP A 122 -13.44 -14.80 24.89
C ASP A 122 -13.12 -14.75 26.40
N LEU A 123 -11.92 -15.21 26.81
CA LEU A 123 -11.46 -15.04 28.19
C LEU A 123 -11.35 -13.55 28.56
N ARG A 124 -10.91 -12.69 27.64
CA ARG A 124 -10.84 -11.24 27.87
C ARG A 124 -12.22 -10.61 28.06
N LEU A 125 -13.22 -11.04 27.28
CA LEU A 125 -14.61 -10.56 27.42
C LEU A 125 -15.23 -11.06 28.73
N LEU A 126 -14.98 -12.32 29.10
CA LEU A 126 -15.42 -12.88 30.38
C LEU A 126 -14.77 -12.18 31.57
N ALA A 127 -13.46 -11.91 31.49
CA ALA A 127 -12.75 -11.15 32.51
C ALA A 127 -13.35 -9.74 32.71
N ALA A 128 -13.82 -9.10 31.62
CA ALA A 128 -14.46 -7.80 31.68
C ALA A 128 -15.87 -7.85 32.29
N SER A 129 -16.66 -8.88 32.00
CA SER A 129 -18.00 -9.05 32.57
C SER A 129 -17.97 -9.42 34.05
N GLU A 130 -17.03 -10.30 34.44
CA GLU A 130 -16.87 -10.75 35.83
C GLU A 130 -15.95 -9.85 36.67
N GLN A 131 -15.33 -8.84 36.04
CA GLN A 131 -14.33 -7.96 36.67
C GLN A 131 -13.14 -8.73 37.28
N SER A 132 -12.81 -9.89 36.71
CA SER A 132 -11.74 -10.78 37.20
C SER A 132 -10.38 -10.35 36.66
N ARG A 133 -9.45 -10.04 37.57
CA ARG A 133 -8.05 -9.75 37.20
C ARG A 133 -7.30 -10.99 36.74
N GLU A 134 -7.62 -12.15 37.31
CA GLU A 134 -6.96 -13.42 37.03
C GLU A 134 -7.26 -13.86 35.58
N LEU A 135 -8.55 -13.88 35.20
CA LEU A 135 -8.97 -14.19 33.83
C LEU A 135 -8.40 -13.19 32.82
N ASN A 136 -8.27 -11.92 33.23
CA ASN A 136 -7.65 -10.91 32.37
C ASN A 136 -6.17 -11.22 32.13
N THR A 137 -5.43 -11.62 33.16
CA THR A 137 -4.03 -12.03 33.01
C THR A 137 -3.92 -13.29 32.17
N GLU A 138 -4.79 -14.27 32.37
CA GLU A 138 -4.83 -15.52 31.60
C GLU A 138 -5.15 -15.29 30.11
N SER A 139 -5.99 -14.30 29.79
CA SER A 139 -6.35 -13.96 28.40
C SER A 139 -5.20 -13.48 27.51
N GLY A 140 -4.03 -13.14 28.08
CA GLY A 140 -2.87 -12.64 27.33
C GLY A 140 -2.94 -11.18 26.85
N PHE A 141 -4.13 -10.55 26.88
CA PHE A 141 -4.32 -9.16 26.46
C PHE A 141 -3.49 -8.11 27.20
N PRO A 142 -3.15 -8.23 28.50
CA PRO A 142 -2.34 -7.22 29.18
C PRO A 142 -0.99 -6.97 28.51
N SER A 143 -0.33 -8.03 28.01
CA SER A 143 0.95 -7.94 27.30
C SER A 143 0.79 -7.24 25.94
N LEU A 144 -0.25 -7.59 25.18
CA LEU A 144 -0.57 -6.94 23.91
C LEU A 144 -0.89 -5.45 24.08
N VAL A 145 -1.71 -5.10 25.08
CA VAL A 145 -2.06 -3.70 25.37
C VAL A 145 -0.85 -2.90 25.84
N ALA A 146 0.05 -3.52 26.64
CA ALA A 146 1.29 -2.87 27.06
C ALA A 146 2.19 -2.57 25.85
N HIS A 147 2.34 -3.52 24.92
CA HIS A 147 3.08 -3.31 23.68
C HIS A 147 2.50 -2.17 22.83
N LEU A 148 1.18 -2.16 22.61
CA LEU A 148 0.53 -1.07 21.86
C LEU A 148 0.74 0.30 22.49
N ARG A 149 0.77 0.41 23.81
CA ARG A 149 1.00 1.69 24.50
C ARG A 149 2.47 2.11 24.49
N ASN A 150 3.38 1.20 24.81
CA ASN A 150 4.78 1.53 25.06
C ASN A 150 5.62 1.55 23.78
N ASP A 151 5.33 0.65 22.82
CA ASP A 151 6.16 0.49 21.63
C ASP A 151 5.54 1.18 20.41
N VAL A 152 4.21 1.18 20.28
CA VAL A 152 3.53 1.83 19.15
C VAL A 152 3.22 3.28 19.46
N LEU A 153 2.42 3.55 20.51
CA LEU A 153 1.94 4.90 20.79
C LEU A 153 3.07 5.84 21.22
N ALA A 154 3.97 5.39 22.12
CA ALA A 154 5.07 6.24 22.57
C ALA A 154 6.06 6.59 21.45
N ARG A 155 6.28 5.69 20.48
CA ARG A 155 7.10 6.00 19.29
C ARG A 155 6.41 7.05 18.41
N ALA A 156 5.13 6.88 18.11
CA ALA A 156 4.36 7.85 17.33
C ALA A 156 4.33 9.22 18.02
N GLU A 157 4.15 9.25 19.34
CA GLU A 157 4.23 10.47 20.15
C GLU A 157 5.62 11.11 20.07
N SER A 158 6.70 10.32 20.21
CA SER A 158 8.06 10.83 20.08
C SER A 158 8.34 11.43 18.70
N ILE A 159 7.82 10.84 17.62
CA ILE A 159 7.95 11.39 16.27
C ILE A 159 7.21 12.72 16.17
N ASN A 160 5.95 12.78 16.62
CA ASN A 160 5.15 14.00 16.60
C ASN A 160 5.77 15.13 17.44
N VAL A 161 6.30 14.82 18.62
CA VAL A 161 7.01 15.79 19.47
C VAL A 161 8.26 16.30 18.75
N ARG A 162 9.03 15.43 18.08
CA ARG A 162 10.19 15.84 17.29
C ARG A 162 9.79 16.78 16.15
N SER A 163 8.76 16.45 15.40
CA SER A 163 8.23 17.32 14.33
C SER A 163 7.80 18.68 14.88
N ALA A 164 7.05 18.71 15.99
CA ALA A 164 6.63 19.95 16.62
C ALA A 164 7.82 20.80 17.12
N VAL A 165 8.84 20.18 17.73
CA VAL A 165 10.06 20.89 18.16
C VAL A 165 10.83 21.44 16.96
N HIS A 166 10.90 20.67 15.87
CA HIS A 166 11.51 21.13 14.63
C HIS A 166 10.77 22.35 14.07
N ASP A 167 9.44 22.30 13.94
CA ASP A 167 8.62 23.40 13.44
C ASP A 167 8.77 24.66 14.30
N LEU A 168 8.76 24.51 15.63
CA LEU A 168 8.99 25.62 16.54
C LEU A 168 10.41 26.20 16.40
N THR A 169 11.42 25.34 16.20
CA THR A 169 12.80 25.78 15.95
C THR A 169 12.88 26.58 14.66
N PHE A 170 12.27 26.08 13.58
CA PHE A 170 12.24 26.74 12.29
C PHE A 170 11.57 28.12 12.37
N VAL A 171 10.37 28.20 12.95
CA VAL A 171 9.63 29.47 13.08
C VAL A 171 10.40 30.48 13.94
N THR A 172 10.98 30.03 15.07
CA THR A 172 11.76 30.93 15.94
C THR A 172 13.04 31.42 15.27
N GLU A 173 13.67 30.61 14.43
CA GLU A 173 14.82 31.04 13.62
C GLU A 173 14.44 32.09 12.58
N GLN A 174 13.34 31.87 11.82
CA GLN A 174 12.85 32.86 10.85
C GLN A 174 12.53 34.21 11.50
N MET A 175 11.84 34.19 12.64
CA MET A 175 11.55 35.41 13.42
C MET A 175 12.84 36.09 13.90
N THR A 176 13.83 35.30 14.32
CA THR A 176 15.12 35.81 14.80
C THR A 176 15.88 36.53 13.68
N VAL A 177 15.89 35.98 12.46
CA VAL A 177 16.56 36.61 11.30
C VAL A 177 15.98 38.01 11.05
N SER A 178 14.65 38.13 10.94
CA SER A 178 13.99 39.42 10.69
C SER A 178 14.31 40.46 11.77
N ILE A 179 14.14 40.11 13.05
CA ILE A 179 14.34 41.03 14.17
C ILE A 179 15.82 41.40 14.33
N ARG A 180 16.75 40.44 14.19
CA ARG A 180 18.19 40.72 14.29
C ARG A 180 18.70 41.54 13.12
N SER A 181 18.19 41.34 11.91
CA SER A 181 18.52 42.17 10.75
C SER A 181 18.09 43.62 10.98
N GLU A 182 16.87 43.85 11.48
CA GLU A 182 16.40 45.21 11.83
C GLU A 182 17.27 45.82 12.94
N LEU A 183 17.54 45.06 14.01
CA LEU A 183 18.36 45.52 15.13
C LEU A 183 19.79 45.86 14.70
N ASN A 184 20.44 45.04 13.87
CA ASN A 184 21.77 45.32 13.34
C ASN A 184 21.78 46.59 12.49
N ALA A 185 20.75 46.82 11.67
CA ALA A 185 20.65 48.05 10.88
C ALA A 185 20.52 49.31 11.76
N ILE A 186 19.89 49.20 12.93
CA ILE A 186 19.78 50.31 13.89
C ILE A 186 21.09 50.53 14.66
N LEU A 187 21.73 49.45 15.12
CA LEU A 187 22.94 49.52 15.96
C LEU A 187 24.23 49.79 15.18
N HIS A 188 24.29 49.32 13.93
CA HIS A 188 25.46 49.42 13.05
C HIS A 188 25.07 50.05 11.69
N PRO A 189 24.73 51.35 11.65
CA PRO A 189 24.37 52.04 10.41
C PRO A 189 25.45 51.93 9.31
N GLU A 190 26.72 51.87 9.70
CA GLU A 190 27.88 51.72 8.82
C GLU A 190 27.88 50.41 8.02
N ASP A 191 27.36 49.33 8.60
CA ASP A 191 27.32 47.99 7.99
C ASP A 191 26.01 47.71 7.23
N THR A 192 25.04 48.61 7.34
CA THR A 192 23.70 48.45 6.77
C THR A 192 23.70 48.21 5.25
N PRO A 193 24.51 48.91 4.42
CA PRO A 193 24.57 48.63 2.99
C PRO A 193 25.01 47.19 2.67
N ARG A 194 25.96 46.64 3.44
CA ARG A 194 26.45 45.27 3.29
C ARG A 194 25.35 44.26 3.68
N LEU A 195 24.71 44.48 4.83
CA LEU A 195 23.59 43.64 5.29
C LEU A 195 22.43 43.61 4.28
N ILE A 196 22.05 44.76 3.72
CA ILE A 196 20.99 44.82 2.69
C ILE A 196 21.42 44.04 1.44
N ALA A 197 22.67 44.14 1.01
CA ALA A 197 23.17 43.40 -0.16
C ALA A 197 23.15 41.88 0.08
N GLU A 198 23.55 41.42 1.26
CA GLU A 198 23.49 40.01 1.67
C GLU A 198 22.04 39.48 1.70
N LEU A 199 21.11 40.26 2.27
CA LEU A 199 19.69 39.91 2.33
C LEU A 199 19.01 39.91 0.95
N GLU A 200 19.32 40.87 0.08
CA GLU A 200 18.81 40.88 -1.31
C GLU A 200 19.36 39.70 -2.11
N HIS A 201 20.62 39.31 -1.90
CA HIS A 201 21.19 38.12 -2.52
C HIS A 201 20.50 36.84 -2.02
N ALA A 202 20.27 36.71 -0.71
CA ALA A 202 19.53 35.59 -0.14
C ALA A 202 18.09 35.53 -0.66
N LYS A 203 17.40 36.69 -0.75
CA LYS A 203 16.05 36.80 -1.31
C LYS A 203 16.00 36.37 -2.77
N ALA A 204 16.98 36.77 -3.58
CA ALA A 204 17.07 36.36 -4.98
C ALA A 204 17.24 34.84 -5.14
N ARG A 205 18.01 34.19 -4.25
CA ARG A 205 18.10 32.73 -4.20
C ARG A 205 16.76 32.08 -3.83
N ALA A 206 16.07 32.59 -2.80
CA ALA A 206 14.75 32.10 -2.41
C ALA A 206 13.71 32.25 -3.54
N GLU A 207 13.77 33.34 -4.32
CA GLU A 207 12.96 33.51 -5.53
C GLU A 207 13.23 32.42 -6.57
N GLN A 208 14.51 32.08 -6.78
CA GLN A 208 14.89 31.01 -7.69
C GLN A 208 14.36 29.64 -7.23
N PHE A 209 14.34 29.38 -5.92
CA PHE A 209 13.74 28.17 -5.35
C PHE A 209 12.24 28.08 -5.53
N ARG A 210 11.53 29.19 -5.44
CA ARG A 210 10.09 29.27 -5.68
C ARG A 210 9.74 29.08 -7.16
N SER A 211 10.66 29.42 -8.05
CA SER A 211 10.41 29.39 -9.50
C SER A 211 9.96 28.00 -9.98
N ARG A 212 9.10 28.00 -11.01
CA ARG A 212 8.61 26.76 -11.66
C ARG A 212 9.69 25.92 -12.33
N THR A 213 10.87 26.52 -12.50
CA THR A 213 12.06 25.95 -13.13
C THR A 213 13.14 25.63 -12.10
N SER A 214 12.78 25.60 -10.82
CA SER A 214 13.70 25.18 -9.76
C SER A 214 14.09 23.71 -9.94
N LYS A 215 15.35 23.40 -9.64
CA LYS A 215 15.92 22.06 -9.83
C LYS A 215 15.11 20.99 -9.10
N TRP A 216 14.64 21.29 -7.89
CA TRP A 216 13.85 20.37 -7.07
C TRP A 216 12.46 20.10 -7.68
N GLN A 217 11.80 21.09 -8.29
CA GLN A 217 10.49 20.88 -8.94
C GLN A 217 10.60 20.06 -10.21
N VAL A 218 11.68 20.28 -10.96
CA VAL A 218 12.00 19.48 -12.15
C VAL A 218 12.30 18.04 -11.74
N ALA A 219 13.20 17.84 -10.78
CA ALA A 219 13.53 16.51 -10.24
C ALA A 219 12.29 15.78 -9.70
N LEU A 220 11.43 16.44 -8.94
CA LEU A 220 10.18 15.86 -8.44
C LEU A 220 9.20 15.52 -9.57
N SER A 221 9.09 16.36 -10.60
CA SER A 221 8.14 16.14 -11.69
C SER A 221 8.58 15.02 -12.62
N ASP A 222 9.86 15.03 -13.00
CA ASP A 222 10.48 14.00 -13.85
C ASP A 222 10.53 12.67 -13.09
N GLY A 223 11.01 12.68 -11.84
CA GLY A 223 11.09 11.47 -11.02
C GLY A 223 9.74 10.80 -10.76
N VAL A 224 8.65 11.57 -10.57
CA VAL A 224 7.30 10.98 -10.46
C VAL A 224 6.80 10.45 -11.81
N ALA A 225 7.10 11.12 -12.92
CA ALA A 225 6.71 10.64 -14.24
C ALA A 225 7.41 9.31 -14.57
N ASP A 226 8.70 9.21 -14.29
CA ASP A 226 9.50 7.99 -14.44
C ASP A 226 8.97 6.89 -13.51
N LEU A 227 8.70 7.20 -12.24
CA LEU A 227 8.15 6.24 -11.27
C LEU A 227 6.78 5.69 -11.69
N ILE A 228 5.89 6.54 -12.25
CA ILE A 228 4.60 6.09 -12.79
C ILE A 228 4.83 5.12 -13.96
N SER A 229 5.73 5.45 -14.89
CA SER A 229 6.04 4.61 -16.05
C SER A 229 6.61 3.26 -15.62
N ASP A 230 7.58 3.27 -14.71
CA ASP A 230 8.24 2.06 -14.21
C ASP A 230 7.27 1.18 -13.42
N MET A 231 6.42 1.77 -12.59
CA MET A 231 5.35 1.07 -11.87
C MET A 231 4.35 0.42 -12.84
N GLU A 232 3.90 1.13 -13.89
CA GLU A 232 2.97 0.57 -14.89
C GLU A 232 3.63 -0.60 -15.63
N HIS A 233 4.93 -0.48 -15.93
CA HIS A 233 5.70 -1.53 -16.59
C HIS A 233 5.88 -2.77 -15.69
N ASP A 234 6.29 -2.58 -14.43
CA ASP A 234 6.50 -3.65 -13.45
C ASP A 234 5.21 -4.44 -13.18
N LEU A 235 4.10 -3.73 -12.92
CA LEU A 235 2.79 -4.36 -12.72
C LEU A 235 2.39 -5.22 -13.94
N ARG A 236 2.52 -4.66 -15.14
CA ARG A 236 2.20 -5.38 -16.39
C ARG A 236 3.09 -6.59 -16.60
N ASP A 237 4.40 -6.50 -16.33
CA ASP A 237 5.30 -7.65 -16.51
C ASP A 237 4.94 -8.80 -15.55
N ARG A 238 4.70 -8.47 -14.28
CA ARG A 238 4.33 -9.45 -13.25
C ARG A 238 3.01 -10.13 -13.57
N LEU A 239 1.97 -9.36 -13.90
CA LEU A 239 0.66 -9.91 -14.25
C LEU A 239 0.70 -10.72 -15.55
N ARG A 240 1.51 -10.32 -16.54
CA ARG A 240 1.75 -11.13 -17.75
C ARG A 240 2.46 -12.45 -17.44
N ARG A 241 3.32 -12.50 -16.42
CA ARG A 241 3.94 -13.75 -15.97
C ARG A 241 2.89 -14.70 -15.38
N VAL A 242 2.03 -14.18 -14.50
CA VAL A 242 0.90 -14.95 -13.95
C VAL A 242 -0.02 -15.47 -15.06
N GLN A 243 -0.36 -14.61 -16.04
CA GLN A 243 -1.16 -15.01 -17.19
C GLN A 243 -0.52 -16.16 -17.98
N ARG A 244 0.79 -16.09 -18.26
CA ARG A 244 1.50 -17.16 -19.00
C ARG A 244 1.50 -18.47 -18.22
N GLU A 245 1.76 -18.42 -16.92
CA GLU A 245 1.74 -19.59 -16.03
C GLU A 245 0.33 -20.22 -15.99
N ALA A 246 -0.73 -19.41 -15.89
CA ALA A 246 -2.12 -19.87 -15.95
C ALA A 246 -2.48 -20.50 -17.31
N GLU A 247 -2.12 -19.85 -18.42
CA GLU A 247 -2.37 -20.39 -19.77
C GLU A 247 -1.66 -21.72 -19.99
N GLN A 248 -0.44 -21.88 -19.45
CA GLN A 248 0.30 -23.14 -19.48
C GLN A 248 -0.41 -24.23 -18.67
N ALA A 249 -0.84 -23.94 -17.44
CA ALA A 249 -1.58 -24.89 -16.61
C ALA A 249 -2.88 -25.37 -17.29
N ILE A 250 -3.60 -24.46 -17.97
CA ILE A 250 -4.80 -24.78 -18.76
C ILE A 250 -4.46 -25.67 -19.98
N ASP A 251 -3.30 -25.50 -20.61
CA ASP A 251 -2.87 -26.32 -21.74
C ASP A 251 -2.43 -27.73 -21.34
N GLU A 252 -1.93 -27.91 -20.12
CA GLU A 252 -1.46 -29.20 -19.59
C GLU A 252 -2.62 -30.14 -19.22
N GLY A 253 -3.81 -29.61 -18.88
CA GLY A 253 -4.95 -30.39 -18.36
C GLY A 253 -6.32 -30.06 -18.95
N ASP A 254 -7.37 -30.69 -18.41
CA ASP A 254 -8.76 -30.23 -18.59
C ASP A 254 -9.06 -29.23 -17.46
N PRO A 255 -9.34 -27.96 -17.74
CA PRO A 255 -9.55 -26.96 -16.70
C PRO A 255 -10.84 -27.21 -15.91
N GLY A 256 -11.82 -27.94 -16.45
CA GLY A 256 -13.14 -28.07 -15.82
C GLY A 256 -13.09 -28.61 -14.38
N PRO A 257 -12.45 -29.76 -14.10
CA PRO A 257 -12.41 -30.34 -12.75
C PRO A 257 -11.53 -29.60 -11.74
N ILE A 258 -10.60 -28.76 -12.21
CA ILE A 258 -9.61 -28.07 -11.38
C ILE A 258 -9.79 -26.55 -11.44
N TRP A 259 -10.90 -26.06 -11.98
CA TRP A 259 -11.13 -24.64 -12.21
C TRP A 259 -11.03 -23.84 -10.92
N ASP A 260 -11.67 -24.32 -9.84
CA ASP A 260 -11.64 -23.66 -8.54
C ASP A 260 -10.20 -23.51 -8.00
N GLN A 261 -9.36 -24.54 -8.19
CA GLN A 261 -7.94 -24.50 -7.79
C GLN A 261 -7.13 -23.54 -8.66
N ILE A 262 -7.43 -23.48 -9.96
CA ILE A 262 -6.79 -22.52 -10.89
C ILE A 262 -7.18 -21.09 -10.50
N SER A 263 -8.46 -20.84 -10.23
CA SER A 263 -8.96 -19.53 -9.79
C SER A 263 -8.26 -19.09 -8.51
N GLU A 264 -8.29 -19.92 -7.46
CA GLU A 264 -7.62 -19.63 -6.20
C GLU A 264 -6.12 -19.34 -6.38
N TRP A 265 -5.43 -20.15 -7.19
CA TRP A 265 -4.02 -19.94 -7.48
C TRP A 265 -3.78 -18.62 -8.24
N ILE A 266 -4.61 -18.29 -9.23
CA ILE A 266 -4.50 -17.02 -9.96
C ILE A 266 -4.68 -15.85 -9.00
N ASP A 267 -5.69 -15.88 -8.14
CA ASP A 267 -5.99 -14.80 -7.20
C ASP A 267 -4.84 -14.57 -6.22
N GLN A 268 -4.29 -15.65 -5.65
CA GLN A 268 -3.09 -15.58 -4.79
C GLN A 268 -1.89 -14.96 -5.52
N ARG A 269 -1.64 -15.37 -6.77
CA ARG A 269 -0.50 -14.88 -7.55
C ARG A 269 -0.66 -13.43 -8.00
N VAL A 270 -1.88 -13.03 -8.34
CA VAL A 270 -2.24 -11.65 -8.66
C VAL A 270 -2.07 -10.77 -7.42
N ALA A 271 -2.59 -11.17 -6.26
CA ALA A 271 -2.43 -10.44 -5.02
C ALA A 271 -0.95 -10.27 -4.63
N ALA A 272 -0.14 -11.32 -4.77
CA ALA A 272 1.30 -11.27 -4.54
C ALA A 272 1.99 -10.29 -5.51
N ALA A 273 1.70 -10.38 -6.82
CA ALA A 273 2.26 -9.48 -7.83
C ALA A 273 1.95 -8.01 -7.53
N ILE A 274 0.71 -7.71 -7.17
CA ILE A 274 0.27 -6.36 -6.80
C ILE A 274 0.99 -5.88 -5.53
N SER A 275 1.09 -6.74 -4.51
CA SER A 275 1.81 -6.43 -3.26
C SER A 275 3.25 -6.04 -3.52
N GLU A 276 3.95 -6.81 -4.35
CA GLU A 276 5.35 -6.57 -4.67
C GLU A 276 5.54 -5.25 -5.42
N THR A 277 4.68 -4.95 -6.40
CA THR A 277 4.70 -3.65 -7.10
C THR A 277 4.41 -2.49 -6.16
N PHE A 278 3.45 -2.65 -5.23
CA PHE A 278 3.12 -1.63 -4.25
C PHE A 278 4.31 -1.30 -3.35
N VAL A 279 4.95 -2.32 -2.76
CA VAL A 279 6.12 -2.15 -1.89
C VAL A 279 7.25 -1.45 -2.65
N TRP A 280 7.55 -1.92 -3.88
CA TRP A 280 8.60 -1.34 -4.70
C TRP A 280 8.32 0.14 -5.02
N THR A 281 7.07 0.48 -5.32
CA THR A 281 6.65 1.84 -5.63
C THR A 281 6.73 2.76 -4.41
N ASP A 282 6.37 2.26 -3.23
CA ASP A 282 6.44 2.99 -1.96
C ASP A 282 7.90 3.29 -1.58
N GLU A 283 8.79 2.29 -1.66
CA GLU A 283 10.23 2.45 -1.44
C GLU A 283 10.84 3.49 -2.39
N ARG A 284 10.49 3.43 -3.69
CA ARG A 284 10.98 4.38 -4.70
C ARG A 284 10.43 5.80 -4.51
N SER A 285 9.17 5.93 -4.11
CA SER A 285 8.56 7.22 -3.82
C SER A 285 9.22 7.90 -2.61
N ARG A 286 9.60 7.12 -1.59
CA ARG A 286 10.33 7.62 -0.42
C ARG A 286 11.71 8.11 -0.82
N TRP A 287 12.46 7.29 -1.55
CA TRP A 287 13.78 7.65 -2.06
C TRP A 287 13.75 8.94 -2.91
N LEU A 288 12.77 9.08 -3.80
CA LEU A 288 12.60 10.30 -4.59
C LEU A 288 12.35 11.54 -3.70
N THR A 289 11.56 11.38 -2.64
CA THR A 289 11.27 12.48 -1.70
C THR A 289 12.53 12.88 -0.92
N GLU A 290 13.34 11.90 -0.52
CA GLU A 290 14.64 12.11 0.13
C GLU A 290 15.63 12.81 -0.80
N GLU A 291 15.73 12.41 -2.06
CA GLU A 291 16.59 13.06 -3.07
C GLU A 291 16.18 14.52 -3.29
N VAL A 292 14.87 14.79 -3.39
CA VAL A 292 14.35 16.16 -3.49
C VAL A 292 14.66 16.96 -2.23
N ALA A 293 14.59 16.35 -1.04
CA ALA A 293 15.00 16.99 0.20
C ALA A 293 16.51 17.31 0.19
N GLU A 294 17.38 16.40 -0.24
CA GLU A 294 18.81 16.67 -0.34
C GLU A 294 19.12 17.85 -1.27
N LEU A 295 18.41 17.99 -2.39
CA LEU A 295 18.54 19.14 -3.29
C LEU A 295 18.17 20.48 -2.65
N PHE A 296 17.29 20.48 -1.64
CA PHE A 296 16.96 21.66 -0.86
C PHE A 296 17.98 21.94 0.25
N VAL A 297 18.53 20.90 0.90
CA VAL A 297 19.54 21.05 1.98
C VAL A 297 20.90 21.48 1.44
N ALA A 298 21.29 20.97 0.26
CA ALA A 298 22.58 21.24 -0.37
C ALA A 298 22.83 22.74 -0.67
N ASP A 299 21.79 23.58 -0.64
CA ASP A 299 21.85 25.03 -0.83
C ASP A 299 21.62 25.83 0.50
N GLU A 300 22.02 25.25 1.65
CA GLU A 300 22.05 25.86 3.00
C GLU A 300 20.69 26.17 3.64
N ILE A 301 19.69 25.33 3.43
CA ILE A 301 18.39 25.45 4.13
C ILE A 301 18.15 24.17 4.94
N ALA A 302 18.09 24.30 6.27
CA ALA A 302 17.67 23.20 7.13
C ALA A 302 16.20 22.86 6.82
N LEU A 303 15.98 21.69 6.23
CA LEU A 303 14.63 21.23 5.89
C LEU A 303 13.96 20.51 7.05
N PRO A 304 12.63 20.64 7.18
CA PRO A 304 11.83 19.77 8.02
C PRO A 304 11.89 18.31 7.57
N GLN A 305 11.79 17.40 8.54
CA GLN A 305 11.55 15.98 8.24
C GLN A 305 10.19 15.86 7.56
N ILE A 306 10.20 15.29 6.35
CA ILE A 306 9.00 15.12 5.54
C ILE A 306 8.31 13.85 5.99
N GLU A 307 7.19 14.00 6.69
CA GLU A 307 6.21 12.92 6.79
C GLU A 307 5.43 12.92 5.47
N VAL A 308 5.64 11.91 4.63
CA VAL A 308 4.77 11.67 3.48
C VAL A 308 3.39 11.43 4.05
N GLY A 309 2.50 12.42 3.90
CA GLY A 309 1.21 12.43 4.55
C GLY A 309 0.46 11.11 4.36
N LYS A 310 -0.18 10.63 5.42
CA LYS A 310 -1.05 9.46 5.41
C LYS A 310 -2.03 9.60 4.26
N THR A 311 -1.86 8.78 3.23
CA THR A 311 -2.86 8.62 2.18
C THR A 311 -4.04 7.87 2.75
N ASP A 312 -4.86 8.55 3.55
CA ASP A 312 -6.15 8.04 3.99
C ASP A 312 -7.07 7.99 2.78
N GLY A 313 -7.36 6.78 2.35
CA GLY A 313 -8.26 6.49 1.25
C GLY A 313 -8.47 4.99 1.21
N LEU A 314 -9.64 4.54 1.67
CA LEU A 314 -10.11 3.20 1.34
C LEU A 314 -10.31 3.13 -0.18
N LEU A 315 -10.14 1.95 -0.75
CA LEU A 315 -10.07 1.72 -2.19
C LEU A 315 -11.40 1.20 -2.74
N ASP A 316 -11.67 1.43 -4.03
CA ASP A 316 -12.83 0.87 -4.70
C ASP A 316 -12.63 -0.66 -4.90
N PRO A 317 -13.62 -1.51 -4.53
CA PRO A 317 -13.52 -2.95 -4.73
C PRO A 317 -13.56 -3.32 -6.22
N VAL A 318 -12.74 -4.29 -6.61
CA VAL A 318 -12.71 -4.89 -7.96
C VAL A 318 -13.89 -5.87 -8.10
N GLU A 319 -14.59 -5.83 -9.24
CA GLU A 319 -15.74 -6.70 -9.54
C GLU A 319 -15.38 -8.20 -9.52
N GLU A 320 -16.25 -9.01 -8.92
CA GLU A 320 -16.12 -10.47 -8.80
C GLU A 320 -16.13 -11.18 -10.17
N LEU A 321 -15.40 -12.31 -10.24
CA LEU A 321 -15.31 -13.18 -11.42
C LEU A 321 -16.71 -13.64 -11.90
N PRO A 322 -16.96 -13.71 -13.22
CA PRO A 322 -18.10 -14.45 -13.75
C PRO A 322 -17.93 -15.95 -13.47
N SER A 323 -18.95 -16.59 -12.89
CA SER A 323 -18.96 -18.02 -12.62
C SER A 323 -18.77 -18.86 -13.90
N PHE A 324 -17.84 -19.80 -13.89
CA PHE A 324 -17.69 -20.82 -14.93
C PHE A 324 -18.70 -21.94 -14.69
N ASN A 325 -19.73 -22.06 -15.55
CA ASN A 325 -20.64 -23.20 -15.54
C ASN A 325 -20.09 -24.29 -16.48
N PRO A 326 -19.49 -25.38 -15.97
CA PRO A 326 -19.23 -26.55 -16.79
C PRO A 326 -20.59 -27.14 -17.18
N ASP A 327 -20.87 -27.20 -18.48
CA ASP A 327 -22.06 -27.86 -19.02
C ASP A 327 -22.05 -29.35 -18.60
N VAL A 328 -22.72 -29.68 -17.49
CA VAL A 328 -22.89 -31.06 -17.02
C VAL A 328 -24.06 -31.64 -17.79
N LEU A 329 -23.76 -32.43 -18.83
CA LEU A 329 -24.78 -33.21 -19.52
C LEU A 329 -25.45 -34.19 -18.54
N SER A 330 -26.74 -33.98 -18.30
CA SER A 330 -27.64 -34.90 -17.61
C SER A 330 -27.58 -36.30 -18.27
N ALA A 331 -27.57 -37.35 -17.44
CA ALA A 331 -27.57 -38.74 -17.90
C ALA A 331 -28.75 -39.10 -18.82
N GLY A 332 -29.78 -38.25 -18.91
CA GLY A 332 -30.94 -38.39 -19.80
C GLY A 332 -30.79 -37.82 -21.22
N GLU A 333 -29.75 -37.02 -21.53
CA GLU A 333 -29.55 -36.43 -22.86
C GLU A 333 -28.58 -37.21 -23.76
N LYS A 334 -28.04 -38.33 -23.27
CA LYS A 334 -27.19 -39.27 -24.04
C LYS A 334 -27.92 -40.04 -25.15
N ILE A 335 -29.21 -39.78 -25.39
CA ILE A 335 -30.00 -40.46 -26.43
C ILE A 335 -30.31 -39.56 -27.65
N TYR A 336 -29.98 -38.25 -27.62
CA TYR A 336 -30.36 -37.33 -28.71
C TYR A 336 -29.22 -36.88 -29.63
N ILE A 337 -27.98 -37.33 -29.41
CA ILE A 337 -26.82 -37.06 -30.30
C ILE A 337 -26.60 -38.27 -31.21
N GLY A 338 -27.65 -38.61 -31.96
CA GLY A 338 -27.64 -39.66 -32.99
C GLY A 338 -28.22 -39.22 -34.34
N VAL A 339 -28.80 -38.02 -34.48
CA VAL A 339 -29.61 -37.68 -35.68
C VAL A 339 -29.39 -36.27 -36.26
N ARG A 340 -28.29 -35.55 -35.95
CA ARG A 340 -28.04 -34.22 -36.59
C ARG A 340 -26.67 -33.96 -37.20
N GLY A 341 -25.77 -34.94 -37.22
CA GLY A 341 -24.42 -34.80 -37.81
C GLY A 341 -24.16 -35.60 -39.09
N SER A 342 -25.16 -36.31 -39.65
CA SER A 342 -24.95 -37.31 -40.69
C SER A 342 -25.58 -36.97 -42.05
N TYR A 343 -25.52 -35.71 -42.50
CA TYR A 343 -25.97 -35.35 -43.87
C TYR A 343 -24.84 -35.16 -44.90
N GLY A 344 -23.57 -35.42 -44.56
CA GLY A 344 -22.45 -35.24 -45.49
C GLY A 344 -21.64 -36.49 -45.90
N GLY A 345 -21.72 -37.60 -45.16
CA GLY A 345 -20.67 -38.64 -45.24
C GLY A 345 -21.09 -40.07 -45.59
N VAL A 346 -22.39 -40.41 -45.59
CA VAL A 346 -22.84 -41.81 -45.74
C VAL A 346 -23.43 -42.12 -47.13
N LEU A 347 -23.73 -41.11 -47.95
CA LEU A 347 -24.29 -41.33 -49.29
C LEU A 347 -23.26 -41.55 -50.41
N MET A 348 -21.95 -41.44 -50.15
CA MET A 348 -20.92 -41.53 -51.20
C MET A 348 -20.05 -42.81 -51.17
N VAL A 349 -20.33 -43.75 -50.25
CA VAL A 349 -19.68 -45.08 -50.27
C VAL A 349 -20.63 -46.18 -50.77
N GLY A 350 -21.95 -45.94 -50.78
CA GLY A 350 -22.95 -46.90 -51.25
C GLY A 350 -23.24 -46.89 -52.76
N LEU A 351 -22.76 -45.90 -53.52
CA LEU A 351 -23.11 -45.74 -54.94
C LEU A 351 -22.02 -46.18 -55.94
N ALA A 352 -20.89 -46.73 -55.49
CA ALA A 352 -19.87 -47.32 -56.38
C ALA A 352 -19.88 -48.86 -56.41
N THR A 353 -20.65 -49.53 -55.54
CA THR A 353 -20.77 -51.00 -55.47
C THR A 353 -22.17 -51.51 -55.86
N GLY A 354 -22.90 -50.74 -56.67
CA GLY A 354 -24.28 -51.02 -57.06
C GLY A 354 -24.47 -51.79 -58.38
N LEU A 355 -23.45 -52.47 -58.91
CA LEU A 355 -23.55 -53.19 -60.19
C LEU A 355 -23.35 -54.71 -60.11
N ILE A 356 -23.22 -55.31 -58.92
CA ILE A 356 -23.20 -56.76 -58.74
C ILE A 356 -23.95 -57.09 -57.44
N GLY A 357 -25.18 -57.58 -57.54
CA GLY A 357 -26.11 -57.78 -56.41
C GLY A 357 -25.57 -58.65 -55.28
N LEU A 358 -24.99 -58.02 -54.25
CA LEU A 358 -24.63 -58.61 -52.97
C LEU A 358 -25.12 -57.72 -51.82
N SER A 359 -25.51 -58.35 -50.71
CA SER A 359 -26.12 -57.77 -49.52
C SER A 359 -25.31 -56.61 -48.91
N LEU A 360 -25.99 -55.49 -48.64
CA LEU A 360 -25.48 -54.19 -48.16
C LEU A 360 -24.83 -54.19 -46.75
N ILE A 361 -24.59 -55.34 -46.13
CA ILE A 361 -23.97 -55.45 -44.80
C ILE A 361 -22.83 -56.47 -44.87
N ASN A 362 -21.66 -56.02 -45.33
CA ASN A 362 -20.42 -56.78 -45.25
C ASN A 362 -19.77 -56.51 -43.86
N PRO A 363 -19.27 -57.52 -43.11
CA PRO A 363 -18.59 -57.32 -41.82
C PRO A 363 -17.45 -56.29 -41.86
N ILE A 364 -16.80 -56.08 -43.02
CA ILE A 364 -15.78 -55.04 -43.22
C ILE A 364 -16.36 -53.62 -43.09
N SER A 365 -17.60 -53.40 -43.54
CA SER A 365 -18.31 -52.12 -43.45
C SER A 365 -18.72 -51.77 -42.02
N LEU A 366 -19.12 -52.78 -41.23
CA LEU A 366 -19.40 -52.62 -39.81
C LEU A 366 -18.11 -52.31 -39.02
N LEU A 367 -16.99 -52.95 -39.37
CA LEU A 367 -15.69 -52.65 -38.78
C LEU A 367 -15.22 -51.23 -39.09
N ALA A 368 -15.42 -50.76 -40.33
CA ALA A 368 -15.11 -49.40 -40.75
C ALA A 368 -15.97 -48.35 -40.02
N GLY A 369 -17.26 -48.62 -39.80
CA GLY A 369 -18.17 -47.75 -39.04
C GLY A 369 -17.77 -47.59 -37.57
N VAL A 370 -17.29 -48.65 -36.92
CA VAL A 370 -16.81 -48.59 -35.53
C VAL A 370 -15.49 -47.81 -35.42
N LEU A 371 -14.59 -47.96 -36.40
CA LEU A 371 -13.30 -47.25 -36.40
C LEU A 371 -13.48 -45.75 -36.69
N VAL A 372 -14.33 -45.40 -37.65
CA VAL A 372 -14.70 -44.01 -37.98
C VAL A 372 -15.51 -43.37 -36.84
N GLY A 373 -16.44 -44.11 -36.21
CA GLY A 373 -17.21 -43.64 -35.05
C GLY A 373 -16.36 -43.39 -33.81
N ARG A 374 -15.37 -44.26 -33.51
CA ARG A 374 -14.39 -44.03 -32.43
C ARG A 374 -13.49 -42.84 -32.70
N ARG A 375 -13.08 -42.64 -33.96
CA ARG A 375 -12.28 -41.48 -34.37
C ARG A 375 -13.08 -40.19 -34.25
N ALA A 376 -14.34 -40.17 -34.72
CA ALA A 376 -15.24 -39.04 -34.61
C ALA A 376 -15.57 -38.69 -33.14
N TYR A 377 -15.76 -39.69 -32.27
CA TYR A 377 -15.96 -39.45 -30.83
C TYR A 377 -14.72 -38.85 -30.16
N LYS A 378 -13.53 -39.37 -30.48
CA LYS A 378 -12.25 -38.82 -29.98
C LYS A 378 -12.01 -37.40 -30.49
N GLU A 379 -12.39 -37.11 -31.73
CA GLU A 379 -12.27 -35.80 -32.37
C GLU A 379 -13.25 -34.78 -31.78
N ASP A 380 -14.48 -35.20 -31.44
CA ASP A 380 -15.45 -34.38 -30.69
C ASP A 380 -14.97 -34.09 -29.26
N MET A 381 -14.42 -35.09 -28.56
CA MET A 381 -13.83 -34.88 -27.23
C MET A 381 -12.65 -33.90 -27.26
N ASN A 382 -11.74 -34.05 -28.22
CA ASN A 382 -10.62 -33.12 -28.41
C ASN A 382 -11.12 -31.71 -28.73
N SER A 383 -12.14 -31.57 -29.58
CA SER A 383 -12.72 -30.28 -29.93
C SER A 383 -13.38 -29.59 -28.72
N ARG A 384 -14.10 -30.34 -27.88
CA ARG A 384 -14.69 -29.85 -26.63
C ARG A 384 -13.63 -29.44 -25.61
N LEU A 385 -12.54 -30.20 -25.49
CA LEU A 385 -11.42 -29.84 -24.63
C LEU A 385 -10.74 -28.55 -25.10
N MET A 386 -10.45 -28.42 -26.40
CA MET A 386 -9.86 -27.21 -26.98
C MET A 386 -10.77 -25.99 -26.77
N ARG A 387 -12.09 -26.16 -26.92
CA ARG A 387 -13.06 -25.09 -26.64
C ARG A 387 -13.05 -24.67 -25.18
N ARG A 388 -13.09 -25.62 -24.24
CA ARG A 388 -13.03 -25.33 -22.79
C ARG A 388 -11.74 -24.63 -22.41
N ARG A 389 -10.59 -25.07 -22.95
CA ARG A 389 -9.31 -24.40 -22.76
C ARG A 389 -9.31 -22.98 -23.31
N PHE A 390 -9.84 -22.76 -24.51
CA PHE A 390 -9.95 -21.42 -25.09
C PHE A 390 -10.84 -20.49 -24.26
N GLU A 391 -12.00 -20.98 -23.81
CA GLU A 391 -12.91 -20.23 -22.92
C GLU A 391 -12.22 -19.88 -21.59
N ALA A 392 -11.57 -20.84 -20.94
CA ALA A 392 -10.78 -20.63 -19.72
C ALA A 392 -9.68 -19.58 -19.91
N LYS A 393 -8.87 -19.68 -20.97
CA LYS A 393 -7.82 -18.69 -21.26
C LYS A 393 -8.37 -17.29 -21.49
N ASN A 394 -9.52 -17.16 -22.16
CA ASN A 394 -10.15 -15.87 -22.38
C ASN A 394 -10.66 -15.25 -21.07
N ILE A 395 -11.17 -16.07 -20.14
CA ILE A 395 -11.56 -15.60 -18.80
C ILE A 395 -10.33 -15.06 -18.07
N VAL A 396 -9.24 -15.83 -18.03
CA VAL A 396 -7.98 -15.41 -17.38
C VAL A 396 -7.44 -14.11 -17.98
N ARG A 397 -7.40 -14.00 -19.32
CA ARG A 397 -6.94 -12.77 -20.00
C ARG A 397 -7.75 -11.55 -19.60
N ARG A 398 -9.07 -11.66 -19.66
CA ARG A 398 -9.98 -10.55 -19.30
C ARG A 398 -9.79 -10.15 -17.85
N TYR A 399 -9.67 -11.11 -16.94
CA TYR A 399 -9.44 -10.86 -15.53
C TYR A 399 -8.12 -10.11 -15.30
N ILE A 400 -7.01 -10.60 -15.87
CA ILE A 400 -5.71 -9.96 -15.76
C ILE A 400 -5.72 -8.54 -16.37
N GLU A 401 -6.40 -8.34 -17.49
CA GLU A 401 -6.56 -7.02 -18.12
C GLU A 401 -7.33 -6.04 -17.23
N GLU A 402 -8.44 -6.47 -16.63
CA GLU A 402 -9.25 -5.66 -15.71
C GLU A 402 -8.47 -5.28 -14.46
N VAL A 403 -7.83 -6.26 -13.82
CA VAL A 403 -6.96 -6.02 -12.65
C VAL A 403 -5.84 -5.07 -13.02
N THR A 404 -5.16 -5.28 -14.14
CA THR A 404 -4.09 -4.36 -14.59
C THR A 404 -4.62 -2.93 -14.72
N PHE A 405 -5.80 -2.76 -15.31
CA PHE A 405 -6.40 -1.44 -15.52
C PHE A 405 -6.73 -0.74 -14.20
N GLN A 406 -7.44 -1.41 -13.30
CA GLN A 406 -7.87 -0.83 -12.02
C GLN A 406 -6.67 -0.52 -11.12
N VAL A 407 -5.76 -1.48 -10.94
CA VAL A 407 -4.60 -1.32 -10.06
C VAL A 407 -3.62 -0.28 -10.59
N SER A 408 -3.36 -0.23 -11.89
CA SER A 408 -2.50 0.82 -12.48
C SER A 408 -3.05 2.22 -12.21
N LYS A 409 -4.38 2.39 -12.34
CA LYS A 409 -5.04 3.67 -12.10
C LYS A 409 -4.87 4.09 -10.63
N GLU A 410 -5.12 3.17 -9.72
CA GLU A 410 -5.10 3.45 -8.29
C GLU A 410 -3.69 3.81 -7.78
N LEU A 411 -2.68 3.03 -8.17
CA LEU A 411 -1.28 3.31 -7.83
C LEU A 411 -0.81 4.64 -8.42
N LYS A 412 -1.21 4.95 -9.67
CA LYS A 412 -0.93 6.24 -10.32
C LYS A 412 -1.57 7.42 -9.59
N ASP A 413 -2.83 7.29 -9.16
CA ASP A 413 -3.50 8.32 -8.39
C ASP A 413 -2.86 8.54 -7.02
N ARG A 414 -2.34 7.47 -6.39
CA ARG A 414 -1.53 7.54 -5.17
C ARG A 414 -0.22 8.30 -5.40
N LEU A 415 0.55 7.97 -6.44
CA LEU A 415 1.77 8.71 -6.81
C LEU A 415 1.49 10.19 -7.09
N ARG A 416 0.37 10.50 -7.74
CA ARG A 416 -0.07 11.90 -7.95
C ARG A 416 -0.44 12.62 -6.65
N ARG A 417 -0.96 11.91 -5.64
CA ARG A 417 -1.19 12.48 -4.30
C ARG A 417 0.13 12.76 -3.60
N VAL A 418 1.09 11.83 -3.64
CA VAL A 418 2.43 12.04 -3.08
C VAL A 418 3.11 13.23 -3.76
N GLN A 419 3.08 13.31 -5.08
CA GLN A 419 3.64 14.43 -5.84
C GLN A 419 3.04 15.77 -5.44
N ARG A 420 1.71 15.85 -5.26
CA ARG A 420 1.04 17.08 -4.80
C ARG A 420 1.48 17.45 -3.39
N THR A 421 1.44 16.49 -2.47
CA THR A 421 1.83 16.68 -1.08
C THR A 421 3.28 17.17 -0.96
N ALA A 422 4.22 16.52 -1.66
CA ALA A 422 5.62 16.92 -1.69
C ALA A 422 5.78 18.33 -2.29
N ARG A 423 5.15 18.60 -3.43
CA ARG A 423 5.21 19.92 -4.09
C ARG A 423 4.66 21.03 -3.19
N ASP A 424 3.52 20.81 -2.55
CA ASP A 424 2.88 21.79 -1.69
C ASP A 424 3.72 22.05 -0.44
N HIS A 425 4.27 20.99 0.17
CA HIS A 425 5.18 21.09 1.32
C HIS A 425 6.43 21.93 1.02
N PHE A 426 7.17 21.54 -0.02
CA PHE A 426 8.38 22.23 -0.44
C PHE A 426 8.11 23.64 -0.98
N GLY A 427 6.98 23.83 -1.67
CA GLY A 427 6.52 25.14 -2.12
C GLY A 427 6.24 26.08 -0.95
N SER A 428 5.56 25.59 0.09
CA SER A 428 5.28 26.36 1.30
C SER A 428 6.57 26.83 1.99
N ILE A 429 7.57 25.96 2.10
CA ILE A 429 8.88 26.31 2.69
C ILE A 429 9.55 27.43 1.88
N ALA A 430 9.58 27.30 0.55
CA ALA A 430 10.19 28.32 -0.32
C ALA A 430 9.45 29.67 -0.22
N ASP A 431 8.12 29.66 -0.16
CA ASP A 431 7.30 30.85 0.01
C ASP A 431 7.54 31.53 1.36
N GLU A 432 7.61 30.75 2.46
CA GLU A 432 7.89 31.26 3.80
C GLU A 432 9.29 31.89 3.91
N LEU A 433 10.30 31.25 3.33
CA LEU A 433 11.66 31.78 3.29
C LEU A 433 11.73 33.10 2.49
N HIS A 434 11.12 33.14 1.30
CA HIS A 434 11.10 34.35 0.49
C HIS A 434 10.38 35.51 1.20
N ARG A 435 9.25 35.22 1.85
CA ARG A 435 8.51 36.22 2.65
C ARG A 435 9.37 36.76 3.79
N SER A 436 9.97 35.88 4.58
CA SER A 436 10.80 36.27 5.73
C SER A 436 12.00 37.13 5.31
N LEU A 437 12.68 36.76 4.22
CA LEU A 437 13.78 37.55 3.66
C LEU A 437 13.32 38.90 3.10
N SER A 438 12.16 38.94 2.45
CA SER A 438 11.59 40.20 1.93
C SER A 438 11.23 41.17 3.05
N GLU A 439 10.66 40.67 4.15
CA GLU A 439 10.38 41.46 5.35
C GLU A 439 11.67 41.97 6.00
N ALA A 440 12.71 41.12 6.10
CA ALA A 440 14.02 41.52 6.64
C ALA A 440 14.69 42.64 5.81
N VAL A 441 14.65 42.56 4.48
CA VAL A 441 15.16 43.62 3.59
C VAL A 441 14.40 44.92 3.81
N LEU A 442 13.07 44.85 3.90
CA LEU A 442 12.20 46.02 4.05
C LEU A 442 12.44 46.70 5.41
N ALA A 443 12.54 45.91 6.49
CA ALA A 443 12.87 46.39 7.82
C ALA A 443 14.27 47.04 7.88
N ALA A 444 15.29 46.41 7.30
CA ALA A 444 16.64 46.97 7.25
C ALA A 444 16.71 48.32 6.49
N LYS A 445 15.98 48.45 5.37
CA LYS A 445 15.88 49.71 4.61
C LYS A 445 15.17 50.81 5.40
N GLN A 446 14.09 50.49 6.09
CA GLN A 446 13.35 51.45 6.92
C GLN A 446 14.16 51.94 8.12
N ALA A 447 14.86 51.03 8.80
CA ALA A 447 15.74 51.35 9.92
C ALA A 447 16.79 52.40 9.54
N ALA A 448 17.40 52.28 8.36
CA ALA A 448 18.40 53.22 7.85
C ALA A 448 17.88 54.66 7.71
N GLY A 449 16.57 54.85 7.46
CA GLY A 449 15.94 56.16 7.21
C GLY A 449 15.33 56.85 8.43
N SER A 450 15.32 56.22 9.61
CA SER A 450 14.60 56.70 10.82
C SER A 450 15.37 57.75 11.64
N TYR A 451 14.70 58.55 12.47
CA TYR A 451 15.30 59.58 13.35
C TYR A 451 15.87 59.01 14.66
N THR A 452 16.85 59.68 15.28
CA THR A 452 17.67 59.18 16.42
C THR A 452 16.88 58.78 17.67
N GLU A 453 15.87 59.55 18.10
CA GLU A 453 15.07 59.21 19.30
C GLU A 453 14.13 58.00 19.09
N GLU A 454 13.62 57.81 17.87
CA GLU A 454 12.79 56.65 17.52
C GLU A 454 13.63 55.38 17.42
N ARG A 455 14.88 55.50 16.93
CA ARG A 455 15.85 54.39 16.87
C ARG A 455 16.12 53.77 18.22
N GLU A 456 16.34 54.58 19.26
CA GLU A 456 16.71 54.09 20.58
C GLU A 456 15.55 53.31 21.24
N LYS A 457 14.33 53.85 21.16
CA LYS A 457 13.11 53.15 21.63
C LYS A 457 12.87 51.85 20.87
N ARG A 458 13.05 51.87 19.54
CA ARG A 458 12.88 50.68 18.69
C ARG A 458 13.93 49.62 18.99
N ALA A 459 15.19 50.01 19.16
CA ALA A 459 16.28 49.10 19.51
C ALA A 459 16.00 48.39 20.84
N GLN A 460 15.53 49.11 21.88
CA GLN A 460 15.17 48.51 23.17
C GLN A 460 14.04 47.47 23.03
N LEU A 461 13.03 47.78 22.21
CA LEU A 461 11.92 46.86 21.93
C LEU A 461 12.39 45.59 21.19
N LEU A 462 13.19 45.74 20.13
CA LEU A 462 13.72 44.61 19.36
C LEU A 462 14.64 43.75 20.22
N GLN A 463 15.50 44.34 21.05
CA GLN A 463 16.32 43.60 22.01
C GLN A 463 15.47 42.80 23.02
N ALA A 464 14.35 43.35 23.46
CA ALA A 464 13.42 42.63 24.33
C ALA A 464 12.77 41.43 23.61
N GLN A 465 12.39 41.60 22.34
CA GLN A 465 11.84 40.51 21.51
C GLN A 465 12.87 39.42 21.22
N VAL A 466 14.12 39.77 20.89
CA VAL A 466 15.21 38.79 20.72
C VAL A 466 15.38 37.96 21.99
N ARG A 467 15.42 38.60 23.17
CA ARG A 467 15.51 37.88 24.45
C ARG A 467 14.32 36.94 24.69
N GLN A 468 13.11 37.34 24.31
CA GLN A 468 11.93 36.47 24.42
C GLN A 468 12.02 35.25 23.50
N ILE A 469 12.46 35.43 22.25
CA ILE A 469 12.62 34.32 21.30
C ILE A 469 13.75 33.38 21.73
N GLU A 470 14.88 33.93 22.22
CA GLU A 470 15.97 33.14 22.77
C GLU A 470 15.52 32.33 24.00
N HIS A 471 14.71 32.94 24.88
CA HIS A 471 14.12 32.24 26.01
C HIS A 471 13.20 31.10 25.55
N LEU A 472 12.38 31.31 24.50
CA LEU A 472 11.58 30.23 23.93
C LEU A 472 12.45 29.11 23.38
N ARG A 473 13.51 29.44 22.64
CA ARG A 473 14.47 28.46 22.07
C ARG A 473 15.18 27.63 23.14
N VAL A 474 15.62 28.25 24.24
CA VAL A 474 16.29 27.52 25.34
C VAL A 474 15.32 26.57 26.06
N ASN A 475 14.04 26.91 26.09
CA ASN A 475 13.00 26.06 26.69
C ASN A 475 12.48 24.97 25.74
N LEU A 476 12.90 24.93 24.47
CA LEU A 476 12.57 23.82 23.58
C LEU A 476 13.24 22.54 24.09
N PRO A 477 12.54 21.40 24.13
CA PRO A 477 13.12 20.13 24.55
C PRO A 477 14.34 19.77 23.71
N ALA A 478 15.44 19.39 24.37
CA ALA A 478 16.58 18.82 23.66
C ALA A 478 16.17 17.48 23.04
N LEU A 479 16.18 17.40 21.71
CA LEU A 479 15.90 16.15 21.01
C LEU A 479 17.07 15.20 21.20
N ALA A 480 16.81 13.96 21.65
CA ALA A 480 17.83 12.93 21.68
C ALA A 480 18.28 12.61 20.24
N PRO A 481 19.60 12.39 20.00
CA PRO A 481 20.07 11.97 18.69
C PRO A 481 19.45 10.62 18.31
N VAL A 482 18.96 10.53 17.08
CA VAL A 482 18.40 9.29 16.50
C VAL A 482 19.47 8.20 16.58
N ARG A 483 19.15 7.05 17.19
CA ARG A 483 20.08 5.92 17.20
C ARG A 483 20.15 5.35 15.78
N PRO A 484 21.34 5.13 15.19
CA PRO A 484 21.49 4.64 13.81
C PRO A 484 20.89 3.25 13.51
N GLN A 485 20.26 2.58 14.48
CA GLN A 485 19.53 1.33 14.26
C GLN A 485 18.10 1.56 13.72
N GLU A 486 17.65 2.82 13.60
CA GLU A 486 16.26 3.16 13.24
C GLU A 486 16.07 3.58 11.76
N VAL A 487 17.11 3.56 10.92
CA VAL A 487 17.01 4.04 9.51
C VAL A 487 17.25 2.96 8.46
N VAL A 488 17.86 1.82 8.77
CA VAL A 488 18.08 0.75 7.78
C VAL A 488 18.00 -0.62 8.44
N GLY A 489 16.82 -1.22 8.44
CA GLY A 489 16.73 -2.68 8.32
C GLY A 489 17.08 -3.01 6.86
N ARG A 490 18.28 -3.54 6.65
CA ARG A 490 18.73 -4.01 5.33
C ARG A 490 17.86 -5.15 4.82
#